data_AF-A0A1Y2JWJ7-F1
#
_entry.id   AF-A0A1Y2JWJ7-F1
#
_cell.length_a   1.000
_cell.length_b   1.000
_cell.length_c   1.000
_cell.angle_alpha   90.00
_cell.angle_beta   90.00
_cell.angle_gamma   90.00
#
_symmetry.space_group_name_H-M   'P 1'
#
loop_
_entity.id
_entity.type
_entity.pdbx_description
1 polymer ?
#
loop_
_entity_poly.entity_id
_entity_poly.type
_entity_poly.pdbx_seq_one_letter_code
_entity_poly.pdbx_strand_id
1 'polypeptide(L)'
;MTKELSADERDFLQPALAEVQAAAGKPHSEANGSGLEEEINEYDELLAALGRTPEQDRRIAIHEAGHAVCARLLGHDVGGITANPDAARGYEGLCWGVGHAEAFAEGRGDASDVRDALAQQMPHAGDDRRPLGDVFANVYAKCIEFVAGRAAERMVLDGEPAVPADDLRQARELALLICKTEEAIETFLAHCDVAARDLLMPYGDVVMTLSIVLRIKRTLDGTEIDEIIRGLEAEKALAAEHRRRAEWKQSELAAGWFRAQCELLDAARRSSSAQDWRR
;
A
#
# COMPACT_ATOMS: atom_id res chain seq x y z
N MET A 1 -6.89 -25.93 -2.32
CA MET A 1 -6.21 -25.68 -3.61
C MET A 1 -5.25 -24.53 -3.38
N THR A 2 -4.00 -24.83 -3.03
CA THR A 2 -2.92 -23.86 -2.92
C THR A 2 -2.60 -23.35 -4.31
N LYS A 3 -2.96 -22.09 -4.60
CA LYS A 3 -2.60 -21.46 -5.87
C LYS A 3 -1.11 -21.10 -5.75
N GLU A 4 -0.26 -21.89 -6.39
CA GLU A 4 1.15 -21.53 -6.52
C GLU A 4 1.26 -20.17 -7.20
N LEU A 5 2.11 -19.29 -6.65
CA LEU A 5 2.49 -18.03 -7.27
C LEU A 5 2.99 -18.30 -8.69
N SER A 6 2.49 -17.51 -9.64
CA SER A 6 2.88 -17.60 -11.05
C SER A 6 4.37 -17.29 -11.22
N ALA A 7 4.97 -17.80 -12.30
CA ALA A 7 6.39 -17.58 -12.58
C ALA A 7 6.75 -16.09 -12.66
N ASP A 8 5.82 -15.25 -13.15
CA ASP A 8 5.98 -13.80 -13.26
C ASP A 8 5.98 -13.10 -11.89
N GLU A 9 5.23 -13.60 -10.91
CA GLU A 9 5.23 -13.08 -9.53
C GLU A 9 6.50 -13.46 -8.76
N ARG A 10 7.13 -14.59 -9.10
CA ARG A 10 8.40 -15.02 -8.50
C ARG A 10 9.58 -14.20 -9.02
N ASP A 11 9.59 -13.87 -10.31
CA ASP A 11 10.63 -13.03 -10.92
C ASP A 11 10.55 -11.57 -10.44
N PHE A 12 9.35 -11.08 -10.08
CA PHE A 12 9.17 -9.73 -9.54
C PHE A 12 9.71 -9.57 -8.10
N LEU A 13 9.74 -10.65 -7.32
CA LEU A 13 10.16 -10.64 -5.91
C LEU A 13 11.63 -11.04 -5.71
N GLN A 14 12.29 -11.59 -6.72
CA GLN A 14 13.68 -12.08 -6.62
C GLN A 14 14.70 -11.00 -6.23
N PRO A 15 14.68 -9.77 -6.79
CA PRO A 15 15.66 -8.74 -6.41
C PRO A 15 15.49 -8.29 -4.94
N ALA A 16 14.25 -8.10 -4.49
CA ALA A 16 13.94 -7.70 -3.13
C ALA A 16 14.26 -8.80 -2.09
N LEU A 17 14.10 -10.08 -2.46
CA LEU A 17 14.48 -11.21 -1.61
C LEU A 17 16.01 -11.43 -1.55
N ALA A 18 16.74 -11.08 -2.62
CA ALA A 18 18.20 -11.25 -2.68
C ALA A 18 18.94 -10.28 -1.75
N GLU A 19 18.46 -9.05 -1.57
CA GLU A 19 19.04 -8.11 -0.58
C GLU A 19 18.72 -8.52 0.87
N VAL A 20 17.55 -9.11 1.11
CA VAL A 20 17.17 -9.64 2.44
C VAL A 20 17.97 -10.90 2.80
N GLN A 21 18.25 -11.79 1.84
CA GLN A 21 19.11 -12.95 2.04
C GLN A 21 20.59 -12.56 2.27
N ALA A 22 21.06 -11.44 1.71
CA ALA A 22 22.41 -10.94 1.97
C ALA A 22 22.59 -10.42 3.42
N ALA A 23 21.51 -10.06 4.10
CA ALA A 23 21.52 -9.64 5.51
C ALA A 23 21.46 -10.83 6.51
N ALA A 24 21.02 -12.01 6.07
CA ALA A 24 20.97 -13.24 6.86
C ALA A 24 22.20 -14.12 6.58
N GLY A 25 23.21 -14.03 7.44
CA GLY A 25 24.54 -14.59 7.19
C GLY A 25 24.63 -16.10 6.85
N LYS A 26 25.44 -16.37 5.81
CA LYS A 26 26.24 -17.56 5.41
C LYS A 26 25.56 -18.92 5.13
N PRO A 27 26.08 -19.66 4.11
CA PRO A 27 25.52 -20.94 3.66
C PRO A 27 26.00 -22.11 4.53
N HIS A 28 25.08 -22.99 4.93
CA HIS A 28 25.40 -24.28 5.53
C HIS A 28 25.65 -25.35 4.46
N SER A 29 26.66 -26.18 4.74
CA SER A 29 27.25 -27.17 3.86
C SER A 29 26.31 -28.31 3.46
N GLU A 30 26.48 -28.79 2.23
CA GLU A 30 25.93 -30.04 1.72
C GLU A 30 26.32 -31.24 2.59
N ALA A 31 25.31 -31.96 3.11
CA ALA A 31 25.45 -33.35 3.52
C ALA A 31 24.10 -34.07 3.39
N ASN A 32 24.07 -35.05 2.49
CA ASN A 32 22.95 -35.96 2.24
C ASN A 32 22.50 -36.69 3.51
N GLY A 33 21.21 -36.58 3.83
CA GLY A 33 20.54 -37.41 4.85
C GLY A 33 19.04 -37.46 4.60
N SER A 34 18.56 -38.61 4.14
CA SER A 34 17.13 -38.91 3.96
C SER A 34 16.42 -38.99 5.31
N GLY A 35 15.73 -37.94 5.70
CA GLY A 35 14.81 -37.92 6.84
C GLY A 35 13.68 -36.95 6.53
N LEU A 36 12.47 -37.47 6.35
CA LEU A 36 11.24 -36.68 6.35
C LEU A 36 10.93 -36.26 7.80
N GLU A 37 11.83 -35.49 8.40
CA GLU A 37 11.47 -34.62 9.51
C GLU A 37 10.81 -33.42 8.82
N GLU A 38 9.50 -33.27 9.00
CA GLU A 38 8.82 -32.00 8.71
C GLU A 38 9.63 -30.92 9.42
N GLU A 39 10.41 -30.14 8.68
CA GLU A 39 10.98 -28.90 9.18
C GLU A 39 9.78 -28.11 9.70
N ILE A 40 9.58 -28.14 11.02
CA ILE A 40 8.64 -27.26 11.68
C ILE A 40 9.17 -25.87 11.36
N ASN A 41 8.47 -25.20 10.46
CA ASN A 41 8.86 -23.90 9.96
C ASN A 41 8.88 -22.96 11.17
N GLU A 42 10.01 -22.30 11.44
CA GLU A 42 10.15 -21.32 12.54
C GLU A 42 9.00 -20.29 12.53
N TYR A 43 8.46 -20.00 11.36
CA TYR A 43 7.27 -19.17 11.17
C TYR A 43 6.00 -19.78 11.79
N ASP A 44 5.76 -21.07 11.63
CA ASP A 44 4.59 -21.75 12.20
C ASP A 44 4.68 -21.84 13.73
N GLU A 45 5.89 -22.03 14.29
CA GLU A 45 6.12 -21.94 15.74
C GLU A 45 5.84 -20.55 16.28
N LEU A 46 6.33 -19.51 15.59
CA LEU A 46 6.06 -18.12 15.93
C LEU A 46 4.55 -17.85 15.95
N LEU A 47 3.84 -18.26 14.90
CA LEU A 47 2.39 -18.04 14.82
C LEU A 47 1.63 -18.81 15.89
N ALA A 48 2.02 -20.06 16.17
CA ALA A 48 1.44 -20.84 17.25
C ALA A 48 1.65 -20.16 18.62
N ALA A 49 2.83 -19.61 18.88
CA ALA A 49 3.13 -18.87 20.10
C ALA A 49 2.30 -17.58 20.23
N LEU A 50 1.98 -16.93 19.10
CA LEU A 50 1.09 -15.77 19.04
C LEU A 50 -0.41 -16.15 19.04
N GLY A 51 -0.75 -17.44 18.99
CA GLY A 51 -2.13 -17.92 18.88
C GLY A 51 -2.79 -17.56 17.55
N ARG A 52 -2.01 -17.52 16.46
CA ARG A 52 -2.46 -17.07 15.13
C ARG A 52 -2.33 -18.14 14.06
N THR A 53 -3.19 -18.05 13.06
CA THR A 53 -3.01 -18.78 11.79
C THR A 53 -2.24 -17.93 10.77
N PRO A 54 -1.65 -18.55 9.74
CA PRO A 54 -0.99 -17.81 8.64
C PRO A 54 -1.92 -16.80 7.95
N GLU A 55 -3.20 -17.10 7.81
CA GLU A 55 -4.21 -16.23 7.21
C GLU A 55 -4.48 -15.00 8.08
N GLN A 56 -4.56 -15.19 9.41
CA GLN A 56 -4.74 -14.09 10.35
C GLN A 56 -3.53 -13.15 10.32
N ASP A 57 -2.31 -13.72 10.32
CA ASP A 57 -1.08 -12.92 10.25
C ASP A 57 -0.95 -12.17 8.93
N ARG A 58 -1.31 -12.81 7.81
CA ARG A 58 -1.38 -12.16 6.50
C ARG A 58 -2.37 -11.00 6.49
N ARG A 59 -3.57 -11.20 7.04
CA ARG A 59 -4.60 -10.17 7.14
C ARG A 59 -4.12 -8.97 7.94
N ILE A 60 -3.56 -9.21 9.13
CA ILE A 60 -3.03 -8.14 9.99
C ILE A 60 -1.94 -7.37 9.27
N ALA A 61 -0.99 -8.05 8.62
CA ALA A 61 0.09 -7.34 7.92
C ALA A 61 -0.42 -6.48 6.74
N ILE A 62 -1.45 -6.93 6.02
CA ILE A 62 -2.10 -6.13 4.96
C ILE A 62 -2.83 -4.93 5.57
N HIS A 63 -3.51 -5.14 6.69
CA HIS A 63 -4.23 -4.10 7.41
C HIS A 63 -3.28 -2.96 7.84
N GLU A 64 -2.18 -3.30 8.53
CA GLU A 64 -1.20 -2.30 8.97
C GLU A 64 -0.49 -1.61 7.80
N ALA A 65 -0.15 -2.36 6.74
CA ALA A 65 0.40 -1.78 5.53
C ALA A 65 -0.57 -0.79 4.87
N GLY A 66 -1.87 -1.09 4.89
CA GLY A 66 -2.93 -0.19 4.42
C GLY A 66 -2.93 1.15 5.14
N HIS A 67 -2.83 1.14 6.46
CA HIS A 67 -2.70 2.36 7.26
C HIS A 67 -1.45 3.16 6.90
N ALA A 68 -0.28 2.51 6.86
CA ALA A 68 0.98 3.21 6.58
C ALA A 68 1.00 3.86 5.20
N VAL A 69 0.59 3.13 4.15
CA VAL A 69 0.55 3.68 2.79
C VAL A 69 -0.46 4.82 2.70
N CYS A 70 -1.65 4.66 3.26
CA CYS A 70 -2.67 5.70 3.28
C CYS A 70 -2.16 6.97 3.98
N ALA A 71 -1.52 6.83 5.14
CA ALA A 71 -0.97 7.94 5.87
C ALA A 71 0.10 8.71 5.07
N ARG A 72 1.00 8.00 4.39
CA ARG A 72 1.99 8.64 3.51
C ARG A 72 1.34 9.38 2.34
N LEU A 73 0.30 8.80 1.73
CA LEU A 73 -0.43 9.43 0.62
C LEU A 73 -1.19 10.69 1.05
N LEU A 74 -1.64 10.75 2.30
CA LEU A 74 -2.26 11.92 2.92
C LEU A 74 -1.22 12.94 3.43
N GLY A 75 0.08 12.65 3.32
CA GLY A 75 1.17 13.52 3.76
C GLY A 75 1.43 13.48 5.26
N HIS A 76 0.95 12.45 5.96
CA HIS A 76 1.19 12.27 7.39
C HIS A 76 2.48 11.47 7.66
N ASP A 77 3.12 11.79 8.78
CA ASP A 77 4.32 11.09 9.22
C ASP A 77 3.97 9.76 9.90
N VAL A 78 4.61 8.69 9.42
CA VAL A 78 4.50 7.34 9.98
C VAL A 78 5.73 7.06 10.85
N GLY A 79 5.51 6.72 12.11
CA GLY A 79 6.55 6.28 13.04
C GLY A 79 6.91 4.81 12.86
N GLY A 80 5.94 3.97 12.48
CA GLY A 80 6.16 2.57 12.13
C GLY A 80 4.88 1.74 12.09
N ILE A 81 5.05 0.47 11.72
CA ILE A 81 4.01 -0.56 11.73
C ILE A 81 4.53 -1.85 12.37
N THR A 82 3.65 -2.60 13.04
CA THR A 82 3.99 -3.89 13.65
C THR A 82 2.85 -4.89 13.46
N ALA A 83 3.21 -6.14 13.15
CA ALA A 83 2.31 -7.28 13.20
C ALA A 83 2.44 -8.03 14.54
N ASN A 84 3.25 -7.57 15.49
CA ASN A 84 3.30 -8.19 16.82
C ASN A 84 2.14 -7.69 17.69
N PRO A 85 1.36 -8.58 18.31
CA PRO A 85 0.30 -8.17 19.23
C PRO A 85 0.87 -7.56 20.50
N ASP A 86 0.08 -6.71 21.13
CA ASP A 86 0.24 -6.35 22.53
C ASP A 86 -1.11 -6.53 23.23
N ALA A 87 -1.24 -7.65 23.96
CA ALA A 87 -2.46 -7.97 24.68
C ALA A 87 -2.75 -7.00 25.84
N ALA A 88 -1.72 -6.35 26.40
CA ALA A 88 -1.91 -5.36 27.46
C ALA A 88 -2.46 -4.04 26.89
N ARG A 89 -2.12 -3.72 25.64
CA ARG A 89 -2.65 -2.56 24.90
C ARG A 89 -3.87 -2.89 24.04
N GLY A 90 -4.20 -4.16 23.85
CA GLY A 90 -5.42 -4.64 23.22
C GLY A 90 -5.41 -4.68 21.69
N TYR A 91 -4.24 -4.66 21.05
CA TYR A 91 -4.14 -4.66 19.58
C TYR A 91 -3.45 -5.92 19.03
N GLU A 92 -3.84 -6.30 17.80
CA GLU A 92 -3.25 -7.43 17.06
C GLU A 92 -2.10 -6.97 16.15
N GLY A 93 -2.20 -5.77 15.59
CA GLY A 93 -1.13 -5.04 14.94
C GLY A 93 -1.26 -3.57 15.32
N LEU A 94 -0.28 -2.76 14.94
CA LEU A 94 -0.36 -1.33 15.18
C LEU A 94 0.38 -0.56 14.11
N CYS A 95 -0.27 0.49 13.59
CA CYS A 95 0.35 1.57 12.85
C CYS A 95 0.37 2.82 13.74
N TRP A 96 1.53 3.48 13.84
CA TRP A 96 1.69 4.64 14.70
C TRP A 96 2.44 5.79 14.02
N GLY A 97 2.18 7.02 14.48
CA GLY A 97 2.88 8.23 14.04
C GLY A 97 4.15 8.52 14.83
N VAL A 98 4.97 9.47 14.36
CA VAL A 98 6.30 9.80 14.94
C VAL A 98 6.29 10.30 16.40
N GLY A 99 5.14 10.73 16.94
CA GLY A 99 4.97 11.17 18.34
C GLY A 99 4.16 10.21 19.21
N HIS A 100 4.05 8.94 18.80
CA HIS A 100 3.20 7.96 19.49
C HIS A 100 3.62 7.72 20.94
N ALA A 101 4.93 7.65 21.22
CA ALA A 101 5.42 7.36 22.57
C ALA A 101 5.02 8.46 23.56
N GLU A 102 5.14 9.73 23.16
CA GLU A 102 4.78 10.89 23.95
C GLU A 102 3.26 10.98 24.14
N ALA A 103 2.48 10.81 23.07
CA ALA A 103 1.02 10.87 23.14
C ALA A 103 0.44 9.79 24.06
N PHE A 104 0.98 8.57 24.02
CA PHE A 104 0.54 7.49 24.90
C PHE A 104 0.99 7.69 26.35
N ALA A 105 2.20 8.21 26.59
CA ALA A 105 2.66 8.52 27.94
C ALA A 105 1.79 9.60 28.62
N GLU A 106 1.22 10.52 27.85
CA GLU A 106 0.30 11.55 28.33
C GLU A 106 -1.17 11.10 28.40
N GLY A 107 -1.47 9.85 28.00
CA GLY A 107 -2.84 9.35 27.92
C GLY A 107 -3.69 10.10 26.89
N ARG A 108 -3.08 10.55 25.79
CA ARG A 108 -3.69 11.28 24.66
C ARG A 108 -3.67 10.46 23.36
N GLY A 109 -3.53 9.15 23.49
CA GLY A 109 -3.43 8.24 22.36
C GLY A 109 -4.78 7.93 21.71
N ASP A 110 -5.90 8.23 22.38
CA ASP A 110 -7.24 7.88 21.90
C ASP A 110 -7.91 9.04 21.16
N ALA A 111 -8.67 8.71 20.11
CA ALA A 111 -9.43 9.69 19.34
C ALA A 111 -10.48 10.46 20.17
N SER A 112 -11.00 9.87 21.24
CA SER A 112 -11.91 10.55 22.16
C SER A 112 -11.22 11.68 22.94
N ASP A 113 -9.94 11.51 23.31
CA ASP A 113 -9.15 12.57 23.96
C ASP A 113 -8.94 13.76 23.01
N VAL A 114 -8.63 13.46 21.75
CA VAL A 114 -8.49 14.47 20.69
C VAL A 114 -9.82 15.20 20.45
N ARG A 115 -10.92 14.46 20.36
CA ARG A 115 -12.27 15.01 20.23
C ARG A 115 -12.57 15.96 21.39
N ASP A 116 -12.31 15.55 22.62
CA ASP A 116 -12.61 16.34 23.81
C ASP A 116 -11.78 17.62 23.89
N ALA A 117 -10.49 17.54 23.53
CA ALA A 117 -9.61 18.70 23.44
C ALA A 117 -10.05 19.72 22.38
N LEU A 118 -10.60 19.25 21.25
CA LEU A 118 -11.05 20.10 20.15
C LEU A 118 -12.49 20.58 20.33
N ALA A 119 -13.35 19.85 21.05
CA ALA A 119 -14.78 20.11 21.14
C ALA A 119 -15.13 21.53 21.58
N GLN A 120 -14.34 22.12 22.49
CA GLN A 120 -14.55 23.49 22.98
C GLN A 120 -14.23 24.56 21.95
N GLN A 121 -13.42 24.23 20.94
CA GLN A 121 -13.02 25.14 19.87
C GLN A 121 -13.91 25.00 18.64
N MET A 122 -14.70 23.93 18.54
CA MET A 122 -15.55 23.67 17.38
C MET A 122 -16.67 24.72 17.24
N PRO A 123 -17.04 25.10 16.01
CA PRO A 123 -18.01 26.15 15.76
C PRO A 123 -19.44 25.70 16.15
N HIS A 124 -20.23 26.61 16.71
CA HIS A 124 -21.63 26.35 17.02
C HIS A 124 -22.52 26.48 15.78
N ALA A 125 -23.81 26.21 15.94
CA ALA A 125 -24.78 26.34 14.85
C ALA A 125 -24.88 27.80 14.39
N GLY A 126 -24.57 28.05 13.12
CA GLY A 126 -24.59 29.39 12.51
C GLY A 126 -23.23 30.10 12.49
N ASP A 127 -22.22 29.56 13.18
CA ASP A 127 -20.87 30.15 13.18
C ASP A 127 -20.12 29.86 11.88
N ASP A 128 -19.19 30.76 11.53
CA ASP A 128 -18.29 30.57 10.40
C ASP A 128 -17.31 29.43 10.68
N ARG A 129 -17.27 28.45 9.77
CA ARG A 129 -16.41 27.28 9.88
C ARG A 129 -15.05 27.45 9.22
N ARG A 130 -14.87 28.48 8.38
CA ARG A 130 -13.63 28.70 7.62
C ARG A 130 -12.37 28.79 8.49
N PRO A 131 -12.40 29.43 9.69
CA PRO A 131 -11.21 29.49 10.55
C PRO A 131 -10.70 28.12 11.03
N LEU A 132 -11.53 27.08 10.98
CA LEU A 132 -11.19 25.72 11.41
C LEU A 132 -11.10 24.75 10.24
N GLY A 133 -10.93 25.26 9.01
CA GLY A 133 -10.80 24.45 7.80
C GLY A 133 -9.73 23.38 7.93
N ASP A 134 -8.57 23.72 8.51
CA ASP A 134 -7.47 22.78 8.72
C ASP A 134 -7.83 21.68 9.70
N VAL A 135 -8.59 21.98 10.77
CA VAL A 135 -9.06 20.95 11.72
C VAL A 135 -10.00 19.98 11.03
N PHE A 136 -10.94 20.48 10.24
CA PHE A 136 -11.87 19.63 9.47
C PHE A 136 -11.14 18.77 8.44
N ALA A 137 -10.15 19.33 7.74
CA ALA A 137 -9.33 18.59 6.78
C ALA A 137 -8.53 17.47 7.46
N ASN A 138 -7.90 17.75 8.60
CA ASN A 138 -7.15 16.74 9.36
C ASN A 138 -8.05 15.64 9.92
N VAL A 139 -9.23 15.98 10.45
CA VAL A 139 -10.22 14.99 10.92
C VAL A 139 -10.64 14.09 9.76
N TYR A 140 -10.94 14.68 8.60
CA TYR A 140 -11.31 13.90 7.41
C TYR A 140 -10.18 12.96 6.97
N ALA A 141 -8.95 13.45 6.87
CA ALA A 141 -7.78 12.62 6.54
C ALA A 141 -7.59 11.48 7.56
N LYS A 142 -7.74 11.75 8.87
CA LYS A 142 -7.64 10.69 9.90
C LYS A 142 -8.77 9.66 9.85
N CYS A 143 -10.00 10.06 9.53
CA CYS A 143 -11.07 9.10 9.30
C CYS A 143 -10.79 8.19 8.09
N ILE A 144 -10.18 8.72 7.02
CA ILE A 144 -9.71 7.91 5.88
C ILE A 144 -8.60 6.93 6.33
N GLU A 145 -7.65 7.37 7.15
CA GLU A 145 -6.60 6.49 7.67
C GLU A 145 -7.17 5.34 8.49
N PHE A 146 -8.09 5.60 9.43
CA PHE A 146 -8.66 4.54 10.26
C PHE A 146 -9.39 3.47 9.44
N VAL A 147 -10.05 3.84 8.34
CA VAL A 147 -10.72 2.84 7.48
C VAL A 147 -9.77 2.21 6.45
N ALA A 148 -8.53 2.68 6.35
CA ALA A 148 -7.58 2.25 5.33
C ALA A 148 -7.15 0.79 5.47
N GLY A 149 -6.99 0.28 6.70
CA GLY A 149 -6.64 -1.12 6.93
C GLY A 149 -7.68 -2.07 6.32
N ARG A 150 -8.96 -1.82 6.57
CA ARG A 150 -10.07 -2.58 5.94
C ARG A 150 -10.14 -2.40 4.44
N ALA A 151 -9.92 -1.18 3.93
CA ALA A 151 -9.90 -0.92 2.49
C ALA A 151 -8.79 -1.73 1.80
N ALA A 152 -7.61 -1.82 2.43
CA ALA A 152 -6.50 -2.65 1.96
C ALA A 152 -6.84 -4.14 2.00
N GLU A 153 -7.46 -4.62 3.09
CA GLU A 153 -7.93 -6.01 3.17
C GLU A 153 -8.89 -6.35 2.02
N ARG A 154 -9.90 -5.51 1.73
CA ARG A 154 -10.83 -5.73 0.61
C ARG A 154 -10.19 -5.71 -0.77
N MET A 155 -9.11 -4.95 -0.92
CA MET A 155 -8.41 -4.85 -2.20
C MET A 155 -7.60 -6.11 -2.50
N VAL A 156 -7.09 -6.77 -1.46
CA VAL A 156 -6.06 -7.81 -1.57
C VAL A 156 -6.58 -9.21 -1.23
N LEU A 157 -7.53 -9.32 -0.31
CA LEU A 157 -8.05 -10.59 0.20
C LEU A 157 -9.42 -10.90 -0.39
N ASP A 158 -9.70 -12.21 -0.47
CA ASP A 158 -11.01 -12.69 -0.87
C ASP A 158 -12.00 -12.59 0.30
N GLY A 159 -13.23 -12.16 -0.01
CA GLY A 159 -14.32 -12.07 0.96
C GLY A 159 -14.40 -10.72 1.68
N GLU A 160 -15.44 -10.56 2.50
CA GLU A 160 -15.62 -9.34 3.29
C GLU A 160 -14.75 -9.44 4.56
N PRO A 161 -13.89 -8.44 4.83
CA PRO A 161 -13.08 -8.39 6.04
C PRO A 161 -13.91 -8.41 7.32
N ALA A 162 -13.28 -8.88 8.40
CA ALA A 162 -13.82 -8.70 9.74
C ALA A 162 -13.99 -7.20 10.03
N VAL A 163 -14.97 -6.85 10.85
CA VAL A 163 -15.21 -5.46 11.24
C VAL A 163 -14.04 -4.96 12.09
N PRO A 164 -13.31 -3.91 11.67
CA PRO A 164 -12.22 -3.34 12.46
C PRO A 164 -12.80 -2.47 13.57
N ALA A 165 -13.20 -3.12 14.67
CA ALA A 165 -14.01 -2.50 15.70
C ALA A 165 -13.35 -1.27 16.34
N ASP A 166 -12.04 -1.33 16.59
CA ASP A 166 -11.33 -0.22 17.22
C ASP A 166 -11.10 0.94 16.24
N ASP A 167 -10.68 0.68 15.00
CA ASP A 167 -10.52 1.75 14.01
C ASP A 167 -11.83 2.48 13.72
N LEU A 168 -12.94 1.74 13.59
CA LEU A 168 -14.25 2.36 13.39
C LEU A 168 -14.68 3.15 14.61
N ARG A 169 -14.40 2.65 15.83
CA ARG A 169 -14.65 3.41 17.05
C ARG A 169 -13.85 4.72 17.05
N GLN A 170 -12.54 4.66 16.78
CA GLN A 170 -11.68 5.86 16.74
C GLN A 170 -12.10 6.84 15.63
N ALA A 171 -12.42 6.34 14.43
CA ALA A 171 -12.93 7.15 13.34
C ALA A 171 -14.25 7.84 13.70
N ARG A 172 -15.15 7.12 14.40
CA ARG A 172 -16.42 7.63 14.88
C ARG A 172 -16.22 8.77 15.90
N GLU A 173 -15.24 8.63 16.80
CA GLU A 173 -14.91 9.68 17.77
C GLU A 173 -14.52 11.00 17.10
N LEU A 174 -13.69 10.94 16.05
CA LEU A 174 -13.33 12.15 15.30
C LEU A 174 -14.48 12.66 14.43
N ALA A 175 -15.28 11.76 13.84
CA ALA A 175 -16.42 12.13 13.01
C ALA A 175 -17.48 12.96 13.77
N LEU A 176 -17.59 12.81 15.10
CA LEU A 176 -18.48 13.62 15.95
C LEU A 176 -18.16 15.13 15.94
N LEU A 177 -16.93 15.49 15.56
CA LEU A 177 -16.54 16.90 15.36
C LEU A 177 -17.25 17.49 14.12
N ILE A 178 -17.54 16.67 13.11
CA ILE A 178 -18.16 17.07 11.84
C ILE A 178 -19.67 16.84 11.86
N CYS A 179 -20.09 15.62 12.20
CA CYS A 179 -21.46 15.12 12.11
C CYS A 179 -22.10 15.05 13.51
N LYS A 180 -23.42 15.31 13.58
CA LYS A 180 -24.16 15.36 14.86
C LYS A 180 -25.19 14.24 15.03
N THR A 181 -25.55 13.56 13.95
CA THR A 181 -26.51 12.45 13.96
C THR A 181 -25.82 11.15 13.53
N GLU A 182 -26.34 10.01 13.99
CA GLU A 182 -25.78 8.70 13.65
C GLU A 182 -25.74 8.48 12.14
N GLU A 183 -26.85 8.77 11.46
CA GLU A 183 -26.96 8.62 10.01
C GLU A 183 -25.89 9.43 9.25
N ALA A 184 -25.59 10.65 9.71
CA ALA A 184 -24.56 11.48 9.09
C ALA A 184 -23.14 10.95 9.37
N ILE A 185 -22.91 10.38 10.55
CA ILE A 185 -21.62 9.77 10.91
C ILE A 185 -21.37 8.53 10.05
N GLU A 186 -22.34 7.62 9.98
CA GLU A 186 -22.23 6.39 9.18
C GLU A 186 -22.05 6.70 7.70
N THR A 187 -22.80 7.67 7.16
CA THR A 187 -22.64 8.10 5.76
C THR A 187 -21.26 8.71 5.51
N PHE A 188 -20.75 9.50 6.46
CA PHE A 188 -19.42 10.10 6.37
C PHE A 188 -18.30 9.04 6.42
N LEU A 189 -18.40 8.06 7.31
CA LEU A 189 -17.43 6.97 7.40
C LEU A 189 -17.49 6.04 6.18
N ALA A 190 -18.68 5.77 5.65
CA ALA A 190 -18.83 5.04 4.39
C ALA A 190 -18.17 5.79 3.21
N HIS A 191 -18.26 7.12 3.18
CA HIS A 191 -17.52 7.93 2.22
C HIS A 191 -16.00 7.84 2.43
N CYS A 192 -15.53 7.90 3.68
CA CYS A 192 -14.11 7.73 4.00
C CYS A 192 -13.58 6.37 3.54
N ASP A 193 -14.37 5.30 3.68
CA ASP A 193 -14.01 3.94 3.25
C ASP A 193 -13.84 3.86 1.72
N VAL A 194 -14.74 4.49 0.96
CA VAL A 194 -14.60 4.63 -0.51
C VAL A 194 -13.37 5.45 -0.87
N ALA A 195 -13.13 6.57 -0.18
CA ALA A 195 -11.98 7.43 -0.42
C ALA A 195 -10.65 6.71 -0.12
N ALA A 196 -10.57 5.94 0.97
CA ALA A 196 -9.40 5.16 1.32
C ALA A 196 -9.11 4.10 0.24
N ARG A 197 -10.14 3.41 -0.24
CA ARG A 197 -9.99 2.45 -1.34
C ARG A 197 -9.48 3.12 -2.63
N ASP A 198 -10.08 4.24 -3.02
CA ASP A 198 -9.66 4.97 -4.24
C ASP A 198 -8.20 5.43 -4.13
N LEU A 199 -7.81 5.93 -2.95
CA LEU A 199 -6.45 6.38 -2.67
C LEU A 199 -5.44 5.21 -2.73
N LEU A 200 -5.79 4.05 -2.18
CA LEU A 200 -4.91 2.88 -2.11
C LEU A 200 -4.85 2.07 -3.42
N MET A 201 -5.89 2.12 -4.26
CA MET A 201 -6.01 1.26 -5.45
C MET A 201 -4.80 1.31 -6.40
N PRO A 202 -4.18 2.47 -6.68
CA PRO A 202 -2.98 2.53 -7.51
C PRO A 202 -1.71 1.93 -6.87
N TYR A 203 -1.75 1.67 -5.56
CA TYR A 203 -0.60 1.27 -4.73
C TYR A 203 -0.78 -0.12 -4.10
N GLY A 204 -1.63 -0.96 -4.67
CA GLY A 204 -1.89 -2.31 -4.15
C GLY A 204 -0.63 -3.19 -4.07
N ASP A 205 0.32 -3.00 -4.98
CA ASP A 205 1.62 -3.67 -4.96
C ASP A 205 2.54 -3.17 -3.83
N VAL A 206 2.49 -1.89 -3.50
CA VAL A 206 3.19 -1.32 -2.34
C VAL A 206 2.62 -1.89 -1.04
N VAL A 207 1.29 -1.92 -0.89
CA VAL A 207 0.62 -2.55 0.25
C VAL A 207 1.02 -4.02 0.37
N MET A 208 0.99 -4.76 -0.73
CA MET A 208 1.39 -6.17 -0.76
C MET A 208 2.84 -6.38 -0.34
N THR A 209 3.76 -5.59 -0.90
CA THR A 209 5.19 -5.72 -0.59
C THR A 209 5.47 -5.38 0.87
N LEU A 210 4.92 -4.26 1.37
CA LEU A 210 5.04 -3.91 2.79
C LEU A 210 4.46 -5.00 3.69
N SER A 211 3.32 -5.59 3.34
CA SER A 211 2.75 -6.69 4.13
C SER A 211 3.65 -7.93 4.18
N ILE A 212 4.34 -8.25 3.08
CA ILE A 212 5.29 -9.38 3.04
C ILE A 212 6.49 -9.08 3.93
N VAL A 213 7.11 -7.90 3.76
CA VAL A 213 8.27 -7.49 4.55
C VAL A 213 7.90 -7.41 6.04
N LEU A 214 6.72 -6.89 6.37
CA LEU A 214 6.22 -6.83 7.73
C LEU A 214 6.03 -8.21 8.35
N ARG A 215 5.55 -9.21 7.61
CA ARG A 215 5.42 -10.58 8.16
C ARG A 215 6.77 -11.22 8.48
N ILE A 216 7.80 -10.87 7.71
CA ILE A 216 9.17 -11.35 7.91
C ILE A 216 9.82 -10.63 9.09
N LYS A 217 9.83 -9.29 9.07
CA LYS A 217 10.53 -8.45 10.07
C LYS A 217 9.73 -8.21 11.35
N ARG A 218 8.42 -8.49 11.32
CA ARG A 218 7.42 -8.27 12.37
C ARG A 218 7.15 -6.82 12.74
N THR A 219 8.15 -5.95 12.60
CA THR A 219 8.05 -4.52 12.86
C THR A 219 8.89 -3.77 11.83
N LEU A 220 8.35 -2.65 11.34
CA LEU A 220 9.05 -1.72 10.47
C LEU A 220 8.95 -0.32 11.05
N ASP A 221 10.05 0.42 11.05
CA ASP A 221 10.02 1.85 11.38
C ASP A 221 9.64 2.71 10.16
N GLY A 222 9.35 3.99 10.39
CA GLY A 222 8.98 4.93 9.33
C GLY A 222 10.02 5.08 8.22
N THR A 223 11.31 4.91 8.51
CA THR A 223 12.40 5.01 7.53
C THR A 223 12.40 3.78 6.62
N GLU A 224 12.28 2.59 7.20
CA GLU A 224 12.20 1.33 6.47
C GLU A 224 10.98 1.30 5.54
N ILE A 225 9.84 1.82 6.01
CA ILE A 225 8.64 1.98 5.18
C ILE A 225 8.93 2.90 3.98
N ASP A 226 9.56 4.05 4.21
CA ASP A 226 9.85 5.02 3.14
C ASP A 226 10.85 4.48 2.11
N GLU A 227 11.83 3.70 2.55
CA GLU A 227 12.80 3.05 1.67
C GLU A 227 12.12 2.02 0.77
N ILE A 228 11.22 1.20 1.31
CA ILE A 228 10.45 0.21 0.54
C ILE A 228 9.55 0.91 -0.48
N ILE A 229 8.79 1.94 -0.07
CA ILE A 229 7.92 2.69 -0.98
C ILE A 229 8.75 3.32 -2.10
N ARG A 230 9.86 4.00 -1.74
CA ARG A 230 10.73 4.65 -2.72
C ARG A 230 11.35 3.66 -3.70
N GLY A 231 11.79 2.50 -3.22
CA GLY A 231 12.36 1.44 -4.06
C GLY A 231 11.37 0.97 -5.12
N LEU A 232 10.15 0.63 -4.71
CA LEU A 232 9.10 0.17 -5.62
C LEU A 232 8.71 1.22 -6.65
N GLU A 233 8.53 2.47 -6.23
CA GLU A 233 8.18 3.56 -7.15
C GLU A 233 9.31 3.85 -8.16
N ALA A 234 10.58 3.73 -7.73
CA ALA A 234 11.72 3.84 -8.63
C ALA A 234 11.77 2.70 -9.66
N GLU A 235 11.49 1.47 -9.25
CA GLU A 235 11.43 0.30 -10.15
C GLU A 235 10.29 0.43 -11.16
N LYS A 236 9.10 0.85 -10.73
CA LYS A 236 7.96 1.14 -11.62
C LYS A 236 8.31 2.19 -12.66
N ALA A 237 8.92 3.29 -12.22
CA ALA A 237 9.34 4.37 -13.11
C ALA A 237 10.37 3.88 -14.14
N LEU A 238 11.33 3.05 -13.71
CA LEU A 238 12.32 2.46 -14.60
C LEU A 238 11.67 1.51 -15.62
N ALA A 239 10.75 0.65 -15.18
CA ALA A 239 10.02 -0.27 -16.05
C ALA A 239 9.15 0.48 -17.08
N ALA A 240 8.46 1.54 -16.66
CA ALA A 240 7.68 2.40 -17.55
C ALA A 240 8.57 3.10 -18.59
N GLU A 241 9.73 3.59 -18.18
CA GLU A 241 10.70 4.22 -19.08
C GLU A 241 11.27 3.23 -20.10
N HIS A 242 11.62 2.01 -19.67
CA HIS A 242 12.07 0.95 -20.58
C HIS A 242 11.02 0.63 -21.64
N ARG A 243 9.75 0.52 -21.23
CA ARG A 243 8.62 0.27 -22.13
C ARG A 243 8.45 1.40 -23.16
N ARG A 244 8.45 2.65 -22.69
CA ARG A 244 8.36 3.85 -23.55
C ARG A 244 9.47 3.89 -24.60
N ARG A 245 10.71 3.54 -24.23
CA ARG A 245 11.83 3.48 -25.18
C ARG A 245 11.66 2.38 -26.22
N ALA A 246 11.15 1.22 -25.82
CA ALA A 246 10.87 0.12 -26.75
C ALA A 246 9.79 0.51 -27.77
N GLU A 247 8.70 1.13 -27.32
CA GLU A 247 7.61 1.62 -28.16
C GLU A 247 8.10 2.72 -29.13
N TRP A 248 8.94 3.64 -28.65
CA TRP A 248 9.57 4.66 -29.49
C TRP A 248 10.40 4.04 -30.60
N LYS A 249 11.26 3.05 -30.27
CA LYS A 249 12.09 2.35 -31.25
C LYS A 249 11.25 1.61 -32.29
N GLN A 250 10.13 1.00 -31.90
CA GLN A 250 9.20 0.37 -32.83
C GLN A 250 8.57 1.41 -33.78
N SER A 251 8.21 2.57 -33.26
CA SER A 251 7.63 3.67 -34.05
C SER A 251 8.64 4.24 -35.06
N GLU A 252 9.91 4.41 -34.66
CA GLU A 252 10.99 4.82 -35.56
C GLU A 252 11.21 3.82 -36.70
N LEU A 253 11.23 2.53 -36.38
CA LEU A 253 11.34 1.47 -37.39
C LEU A 253 10.16 1.54 -38.37
N ALA A 254 8.92 1.60 -37.87
CA ALA A 254 7.72 1.69 -38.70
C ALA A 254 7.75 2.93 -39.62
N ALA A 255 8.17 4.09 -39.10
CA ALA A 255 8.32 5.31 -39.89
C ALA A 255 9.39 5.18 -40.97
N GLY A 256 10.51 4.51 -40.67
CA GLY A 256 11.56 4.18 -41.63
C GLY A 256 11.06 3.28 -42.77
N TRP A 257 10.33 2.21 -42.43
CA TRP A 257 9.68 1.32 -43.40
C TRP A 257 8.70 2.06 -44.29
N PHE A 258 7.84 2.90 -43.72
CA PHE A 258 6.87 3.69 -44.47
C PHE A 258 7.56 4.65 -45.45
N ARG A 259 8.60 5.37 -45.00
CA ARG A 259 9.37 6.27 -45.86
C ARG A 259 9.99 5.55 -47.04
N ALA A 260 10.61 4.39 -46.80
CA ALA A 260 11.20 3.58 -47.87
C ALA A 260 10.14 3.11 -48.89
N GLN A 261 8.95 2.73 -48.44
CA GLN A 261 7.85 2.39 -49.35
C GLN A 261 7.40 3.57 -50.21
N CYS A 262 7.28 4.77 -49.63
CA CYS A 262 6.95 5.98 -50.37
C CYS A 262 8.02 6.30 -51.43
N GLU A 263 9.30 6.22 -51.07
CA GLU A 263 10.41 6.46 -51.99
C GLU A 263 10.42 5.47 -53.18
N LEU A 264 10.14 4.19 -52.92
CA LEU A 264 10.00 3.17 -53.97
C LEU A 264 8.83 3.48 -54.91
N LEU A 265 7.67 3.86 -54.37
CA LEU A 265 6.51 4.22 -55.18
C LEU A 265 6.76 5.47 -56.04
N ASP A 266 7.43 6.48 -55.47
CA ASP A 266 7.80 7.69 -56.19
C ASP A 266 8.82 7.42 -57.30
N ALA A 267 9.81 6.55 -57.05
CA ALA A 267 10.78 6.14 -58.06
C ALA A 267 10.12 5.37 -59.22
N ALA A 268 9.18 4.47 -58.91
CA ALA A 268 8.40 3.75 -59.91
C ALA A 268 7.55 4.70 -60.77
N ARG A 269 6.87 5.69 -60.16
CA ARG A 269 6.09 6.71 -60.89
C ARG A 269 6.94 7.53 -61.84
N ARG A 270 8.11 8.00 -61.39
CA ARG A 270 9.04 8.77 -62.25
C ARG A 270 9.49 7.97 -63.46
N SER A 271 9.82 6.69 -63.24
CA SER A 271 10.27 5.78 -64.30
C SER A 271 9.19 5.51 -65.35
N SER A 272 7.93 5.34 -64.93
CA SER A 272 6.78 5.18 -65.84
C SER A 272 6.54 6.44 -66.68
N SER A 273 6.55 7.62 -66.05
CA SER A 273 6.37 8.89 -66.78
C SER A 273 7.46 9.15 -67.83
N ALA A 274 8.70 8.71 -67.60
CA ALA A 274 9.81 8.88 -68.54
C ALA A 274 9.71 7.97 -69.77
N GLN A 275 8.95 6.87 -69.70
CA GLN A 275 8.69 5.98 -70.84
C GLN A 275 7.58 6.51 -71.76
N ASP A 276 6.61 7.26 -71.22
CA ASP A 276 5.52 7.85 -72.02
C ASP A 276 5.98 9.01 -72.93
N TRP A 277 7.05 9.73 -72.61
CA TRP A 277 7.60 10.81 -73.47
C TRP A 277 8.41 10.31 -74.68
N ARG A 278 8.64 8.99 -74.82
CA ARG A 278 9.42 8.41 -75.92
C ARG A 278 8.56 7.74 -77.01
N ARG A 279 7.25 7.96 -77.01
CA ARG A 279 6.33 7.60 -78.10
C ARG A 279 5.82 8.84 -78.79
#